data_AF-A0A6P8RBP8-F1
#
_entry.id   AF-A0A6P8RBP8-F1
#
_cell.length_a   1.000
_cell.length_b   1.000
_cell.length_c   1.000
_cell.angle_alpha   90.00
_cell.angle_beta   90.00
_cell.angle_gamma   90.00
#
_symmetry.space_group_name_H-M   'P 1'
#
loop_
_entity.id
_entity.type
_entity.pdbx_description
1 polymer ?
#
loop_
_entity_poly.entity_id
_entity_poly.type
_entity_poly.pdbx_seq_one_letter_code
_entity_poly.pdbx_strand_id
1 'polypeptide(L)'
;MERIVLQVDFPSPATDIVYTAPPSANNPAQHSLETLGKHKKTRLFSILAKDSICGLLKEDKTFLWEMRYYCHEDKNSLPKVLASAPNWDWVSLSEIYSLVHQWPPLSPVNALELLDSGK
;
A
#
# COMPACT_ATOMS: atom_id res chain seq x y z
N MET A 1 1.15 -18.25 -37.49
CA MET A 1 1.16 -17.95 -36.03
C MET A 1 -0.20 -18.39 -35.50
N GLU A 2 -0.26 -19.55 -34.85
CA GLU A 2 -1.51 -20.08 -34.29
C GLU A 2 -1.88 -19.26 -33.05
N ARG A 3 -3.18 -18.95 -32.90
CA ARG A 3 -3.72 -18.27 -31.72
C ARG A 3 -4.54 -19.27 -30.92
N ILE A 4 -4.34 -19.29 -29.62
CA ILE A 4 -5.13 -20.10 -28.69
C ILE A 4 -6.30 -19.23 -28.21
N VAL A 5 -7.51 -19.79 -28.23
CA VAL A 5 -8.71 -19.17 -27.66
C VAL A 5 -9.07 -19.94 -26.39
N LEU A 6 -9.17 -19.23 -25.27
CA LEU A 6 -9.66 -19.78 -24.01
C LEU A 6 -11.08 -19.27 -23.77
N GLN A 7 -12.05 -20.18 -23.68
CA GLN A 7 -13.42 -19.86 -23.26
C GLN A 7 -13.53 -20.05 -21.74
N VAL A 8 -14.11 -19.07 -21.06
CA VAL A 8 -14.36 -19.08 -19.61
C VAL A 8 -15.81 -18.67 -19.38
N ASP A 9 -16.55 -19.50 -18.64
CA ASP A 9 -17.91 -19.20 -18.21
C ASP A 9 -17.88 -18.70 -16.76
N PHE A 10 -18.48 -17.53 -16.50
CA PHE A 10 -18.62 -16.98 -15.16
C PHE A 10 -20.00 -17.35 -14.57
N PRO A 11 -20.13 -17.41 -13.23
CA PRO A 11 -21.44 -17.58 -12.60
C PRO A 11 -22.42 -16.49 -13.04
N SER A 12 -23.67 -16.85 -13.33
CA SER A 12 -24.75 -15.93 -13.71
C SER A 12 -25.74 -15.77 -12.55
N PRO A 13 -25.47 -14.87 -11.59
CA PRO A 13 -26.40 -14.58 -10.50
C PRO A 13 -27.70 -13.95 -11.05
N ALA A 14 -28.80 -14.09 -10.31
CA ALA A 14 -30.09 -13.48 -10.67
C ALA A 14 -30.12 -11.95 -10.45
N THR A 15 -29.07 -11.39 -9.84
CA THR A 15 -28.94 -9.98 -9.46
C THR A 15 -27.57 -9.46 -9.86
N ASP A 16 -27.48 -8.16 -10.15
CA ASP A 16 -26.21 -7.49 -10.42
C ASP A 16 -25.25 -7.57 -9.22
N ILE A 17 -23.99 -7.92 -9.50
CA ILE A 17 -22.90 -7.86 -8.54
C ILE A 17 -22.19 -6.52 -8.74
N VAL A 18 -22.29 -5.64 -7.73
CA VAL A 18 -21.63 -4.33 -7.74
C VAL A 18 -20.58 -4.29 -6.63
N TYR A 19 -19.42 -3.72 -6.93
CA TYR A 19 -18.40 -3.46 -5.92
C TYR A 19 -18.89 -2.38 -4.94
N THR A 20 -18.81 -2.68 -3.65
CA THR A 20 -19.00 -1.69 -2.58
C THR A 20 -17.65 -1.40 -1.93
N ALA A 21 -17.38 -0.16 -1.57
CA ALA A 21 -16.16 0.12 -0.81
C ALA A 21 -16.31 -0.42 0.62
N PRO A 22 -15.27 -1.03 1.22
CA PRO A 22 -15.30 -1.37 2.63
C PRO A 22 -15.48 -0.10 3.47
N PRO A 23 -16.12 -0.21 4.65
CA PRO A 23 -16.22 0.94 5.55
C PRO A 23 -14.82 1.41 5.94
N SER A 24 -14.64 2.71 6.16
CA SER A 24 -13.35 3.25 6.60
C SER A 24 -12.93 2.62 7.94
N ALA A 25 -11.68 2.16 8.03
CA ALA A 25 -11.10 1.72 9.29
C ALA A 25 -11.10 2.87 10.31
N ASN A 26 -11.21 2.54 11.60
CA ASN A 26 -11.05 3.51 12.70
C ASN A 26 -9.77 4.31 12.48
N ASN A 27 -9.91 5.60 12.24
CA ASN A 27 -8.85 6.50 11.84
C ASN A 27 -7.80 6.62 12.97
N PRO A 28 -6.68 5.88 12.90
CA PRO A 28 -5.67 5.97 13.94
C PRO A 28 -4.90 7.27 13.70
N ALA A 29 -4.78 8.06 14.76
CA ALA A 29 -4.05 9.33 14.69
C ALA A 29 -2.64 9.09 14.13
N GLN A 30 -2.23 9.93 13.18
CA GLN A 30 -0.87 9.94 12.66
C GLN A 30 0.13 9.98 13.81
N HIS A 31 1.13 9.11 13.78
CA HIS A 31 2.10 9.02 14.86
C HIS A 31 3.32 9.88 14.53
N SER A 32 3.71 10.74 15.48
CA SER A 32 4.95 11.51 15.35
C SER A 32 6.14 10.56 15.40
N LEU A 33 7.07 10.72 14.44
CA LEU A 33 8.30 9.95 14.41
C LEU A 33 9.07 10.13 15.71
N GLU A 34 8.98 11.27 16.40
CA GLU A 34 9.65 11.53 17.69
C GLU A 34 9.39 10.47 18.76
N THR A 35 8.19 9.91 18.80
CA THR A 35 7.79 8.85 19.75
C THR A 35 8.44 7.49 19.46
N LEU A 36 8.98 7.31 18.26
CA LEU A 36 9.62 6.07 17.84
C LEU A 36 11.05 5.95 18.42
N GLY A 37 11.41 4.77 18.92
CA GLY A 37 12.76 4.51 19.43
C GLY A 37 13.85 4.71 18.36
N LYS A 38 15.03 5.21 18.77
CA LYS A 38 16.15 5.55 17.85
C LYS A 38 16.47 4.44 16.83
N HIS A 39 16.58 3.19 17.29
CA HIS A 39 16.86 2.05 16.40
C HIS A 39 15.80 1.84 15.31
N LYS A 40 14.51 1.96 15.68
CA LYS A 40 13.40 1.81 14.72
C LYS A 40 13.38 2.96 13.71
N LYS A 41 13.66 4.20 14.15
CA LYS A 41 13.82 5.36 13.26
C LYS A 41 14.92 5.12 12.23
N THR A 42 16.11 4.75 12.67
CA THR A 42 17.25 4.50 11.78
C THR A 42 16.93 3.42 10.75
N ARG A 43 16.29 2.32 11.17
CA ARG A 43 15.86 1.26 10.25
C ARG A 43 14.79 1.73 9.27
N LEU A 44 13.82 2.52 9.72
CA LEU A 44 12.79 3.07 8.85
C LEU A 44 13.39 3.95 7.77
N PHE A 45 14.25 4.91 8.14
CA PHE A 45 14.94 5.76 7.17
C PHE A 45 15.82 4.98 6.21
N SER A 46 16.51 3.93 6.65
CA SER A 46 17.32 3.12 5.75
C SER A 46 16.49 2.35 4.71
N ILE A 47 15.26 1.98 5.06
CA ILE A 47 14.32 1.33 4.13
C ILE A 47 13.72 2.38 3.17
N LEU A 48 13.31 3.54 3.70
CA LEU A 48 12.71 4.62 2.90
C LEU A 48 13.71 5.23 1.91
N ALA A 49 15.00 5.27 2.24
CA ALA A 49 16.05 5.77 1.36
C ALA A 49 16.36 4.85 0.15
N LYS A 50 15.79 3.64 0.08
CA LYS A 50 16.00 2.74 -1.07
C LYS A 50 15.30 3.31 -2.31
N ASP A 51 15.98 3.37 -3.45
CA ASP A 51 15.46 3.99 -4.68
C ASP A 51 14.31 3.22 -5.34
N SER A 52 14.14 1.92 -5.05
CA SER A 52 13.11 1.11 -5.69
C SER A 52 12.28 0.28 -4.73
N ILE A 53 11.00 0.15 -5.06
CA ILE A 53 10.03 -0.70 -4.35
C ILE A 53 10.35 -2.19 -4.59
N CYS A 54 10.85 -2.55 -5.78
CA CYS A 54 11.22 -3.93 -6.14
C CYS A 54 12.33 -4.53 -5.26
N GLY A 55 13.18 -3.71 -4.63
CA GLY A 55 14.29 -4.17 -3.78
C GLY A 55 13.92 -4.45 -2.32
N LEU A 56 12.64 -4.37 -1.94
CA LEU A 56 12.23 -4.57 -0.55
C LEU A 56 12.15 -6.07 -0.20
N LEU A 57 12.99 -6.48 0.76
CA LEU A 57 12.93 -7.80 1.37
C LEU A 57 11.60 -8.00 2.10
N LYS A 58 11.14 -9.25 2.22
CA LYS A 58 9.89 -9.58 2.94
C LYS A 58 9.87 -8.99 4.35
N GLU A 59 10.98 -9.06 5.07
CA GLU A 59 11.12 -8.52 6.42
C GLU A 59 11.02 -6.99 6.46
N ASP A 60 11.56 -6.31 5.45
CA ASP A 60 11.45 -4.85 5.32
C ASP A 60 10.01 -4.44 5.00
N LYS A 61 9.30 -5.22 4.18
CA LYS A 61 7.88 -5.00 3.90
C LYS A 61 7.05 -5.14 5.17
N THR A 62 7.23 -6.24 5.92
CA THR A 62 6.52 -6.42 7.20
C THR A 62 6.79 -5.27 8.16
N PHE A 63 8.05 -4.89 8.34
CA PHE A 63 8.42 -3.77 9.22
C PHE A 63 7.83 -2.44 8.73
N LEU A 64 7.86 -2.17 7.42
CA LEU A 64 7.33 -0.93 6.86
C LEU A 64 5.81 -0.83 7.04
N TRP A 65 5.09 -1.94 6.85
CA TRP A 65 3.64 -1.99 7.11
C TRP A 65 3.33 -1.74 8.59
N GLU A 66 4.09 -2.31 9.52
CA GLU A 66 3.94 -2.04 10.97
C GLU A 66 4.15 -0.56 11.29
N MET A 67 5.09 0.11 10.62
CA MET A 67 5.44 1.51 10.84
C MET A 67 4.68 2.50 9.96
N ARG A 68 3.67 2.06 9.19
CA ARG A 68 2.96 2.87 8.17
C ARG A 68 2.49 4.25 8.67
N TYR A 69 1.98 4.34 9.90
CA TYR A 69 1.47 5.59 10.48
C TYR A 69 2.56 6.59 10.88
N TYR A 70 3.82 6.17 10.94
CA TYR A 70 4.99 7.04 11.14
C TYR A 70 5.55 7.56 9.81
N CYS A 71 5.13 6.98 8.68
CA CYS A 71 5.67 7.28 7.37
C CYS A 71 5.03 8.53 6.73
N HIS A 72 3.99 9.11 7.35
CA HIS A 72 3.31 10.32 6.85
C HIS A 72 4.22 11.56 6.76
N GLU A 73 5.27 11.62 7.58
CA GLU A 73 6.28 12.71 7.51
C GLU A 73 7.04 12.68 6.18
N ASP A 74 7.31 11.49 5.63
CA ASP A 74 7.84 11.30 4.29
C ASP A 74 6.71 10.92 3.33
N LYS A 75 6.04 11.93 2.77
CA LYS A 75 4.89 11.76 1.86
C LYS A 75 5.18 10.83 0.69
N ASN A 76 6.45 10.76 0.26
CA ASN A 76 6.89 9.99 -0.89
C ASN A 76 7.03 8.49 -0.58
N SER A 77 6.86 8.09 0.69
CA SER A 77 6.94 6.70 1.12
C SER A 77 5.68 5.88 0.78
N LEU A 78 4.56 6.51 0.39
CA LEU A 78 3.29 5.82 0.12
C LEU A 78 3.43 4.61 -0.81
N PRO A 79 4.14 4.68 -1.96
CA PRO A 79 4.27 3.53 -2.86
C PRO A 79 4.93 2.33 -2.18
N LYS A 80 5.96 2.56 -1.36
CA LYS A 80 6.65 1.52 -0.59
C LYS A 80 5.74 0.93 0.49
N VAL A 81 4.97 1.78 1.17
CA VAL A 81 4.02 1.35 2.21
C VAL A 81 2.92 0.48 1.61
N LEU A 82 2.33 0.87 0.47
CA LEU A 82 1.30 0.09 -0.22
C LEU A 82 1.84 -1.24 -0.76
N ALA A 83 3.05 -1.25 -1.32
CA ALA A 83 3.71 -2.47 -1.78
C ALA A 83 4.12 -3.41 -0.62
N SER A 84 4.04 -2.92 0.61
CA SER A 84 4.31 -3.65 1.84
C SER A 84 3.04 -4.16 2.52
N ALA A 85 1.86 -3.83 2.01
CA ALA A 85 0.61 -4.36 2.51
C ALA A 85 0.63 -5.90 2.49
N PRO A 86 0.24 -6.57 3.59
CA PRO A 86 0.39 -8.02 3.72
C PRO A 86 -0.51 -8.78 2.74
N ASN A 87 -1.69 -8.23 2.44
CA ASN A 87 -2.62 -8.72 1.43
C ASN A 87 -3.57 -7.58 0.99
N TRP A 88 -4.38 -7.86 -0.03
CA TRP A 88 -5.44 -6.98 -0.53
C TRP A 88 -6.83 -7.60 -0.34
N ASP A 89 -7.02 -8.29 0.79
CA ASP A 89 -8.32 -8.84 1.15
C ASP A 89 -9.28 -7.75 1.66
N TRP A 90 -10.56 -8.07 1.74
CA TRP A 90 -11.59 -7.11 2.14
C TRP A 90 -11.35 -6.46 3.50
N VAL A 91 -10.80 -7.21 4.45
CA VAL A 91 -10.53 -6.74 5.82
C VAL A 91 -9.40 -5.70 5.79
N SER A 92 -8.36 -5.96 5.00
CA SER A 92 -7.20 -5.09 4.84
C SER A 92 -7.51 -3.87 3.96
N LEU A 93 -8.42 -3.98 2.99
CA LEU A 93 -8.82 -2.87 2.12
C LEU A 93 -9.41 -1.68 2.92
N SER A 94 -10.14 -1.94 4.01
CA SER A 94 -10.66 -0.90 4.91
C SER A 94 -9.52 -0.01 5.45
N GLU A 95 -8.42 -0.64 5.88
CA GLU A 95 -7.24 0.03 6.40
C GLU A 95 -6.45 0.72 5.28
N ILE A 96 -6.24 0.03 4.15
CA ILE A 96 -5.51 0.57 3.00
C ILE A 96 -6.22 1.82 2.45
N TYR A 97 -7.54 1.80 2.32
CA TYR A 97 -8.32 2.93 1.82
C TYR A 97 -8.24 4.11 2.78
N SER A 98 -8.42 3.86 4.09
CA SER A 98 -8.24 4.90 5.11
C SER A 98 -6.85 5.52 5.06
N LEU A 99 -5.80 4.70 4.91
CA LEU A 99 -4.42 5.14 4.80
C LEU A 99 -4.20 6.06 3.59
N VAL A 100 -4.67 5.66 2.41
CA VAL A 100 -4.54 6.43 1.17
C VAL A 100 -5.32 7.75 1.25
N HIS A 101 -6.55 7.73 1.77
CA HIS A 101 -7.38 8.93 1.90
C HIS A 101 -6.80 9.98 2.84
N GLN A 102 -6.06 9.56 3.86
CA GLN A 102 -5.39 10.47 4.80
C GLN A 102 -3.98 10.86 4.35
N TRP A 103 -3.48 10.26 3.27
CA TRP A 103 -2.13 10.53 2.82
C TRP A 103 -2.05 11.92 2.20
N PRO A 104 -1.05 12.73 2.59
CA PRO A 104 -0.86 14.03 1.96
C PRO A 104 -0.49 13.86 0.47
N PRO A 105 -0.81 14.82 -0.41
CA PRO A 105 -0.49 14.73 -1.82
C PRO A 105 1.00 14.49 -2.08
N LEU A 106 1.28 13.57 -3.00
CA LEU A 106 2.64 13.23 -3.44
C LEU A 106 3.15 14.25 -4.45
N SER A 107 4.47 14.26 -4.66
CA SER A 107 5.04 14.91 -5.85
C SER A 107 4.57 14.17 -7.12
N PRO A 108 4.41 14.87 -8.27
CA PRO A 108 4.01 14.22 -9.51
C PRO A 108 4.92 13.06 -9.91
N VAL A 109 6.25 13.19 -9.69
CA VAL A 109 7.23 12.15 -10.02
C VAL A 109 7.00 10.90 -9.19
N ASN A 110 6.79 11.02 -7.89
CA ASN A 110 6.59 9.86 -7.02
C ASN A 110 5.19 9.26 -7.18
N ALA A 111 4.20 10.05 -7.59
CA ALA A 111 2.87 9.55 -7.92
C ALA A 111 2.87 8.64 -9.15
N LEU A 112 3.83 8.81 -10.09
CA LEU A 112 3.96 7.92 -11.24
C LEU A 112 4.31 6.48 -10.82
N GLU A 113 5.01 6.28 -9.70
CA GLU A 113 5.30 4.94 -9.18
C GLU A 113 4.03 4.16 -8.82
N LEU A 114 2.95 4.86 -8.46
CA LEU A 114 1.64 4.24 -8.15
C LEU A 114 0.87 3.83 -9.40
N LEU A 115 1.27 4.34 -10.56
CA LEU A 115 0.63 4.06 -11.86
C LEU A 115 1.43 3.06 -12.68
N ASP A 116 2.66 2.74 -12.26
CA ASP A 116 3.43 1.67 -12.84
C ASP A 116 2.72 0.34 -12.59
N SER A 117 2.67 -0.54 -13.59
CA SER A 117 1.93 -1.80 -13.48
C SER A 117 2.55 -2.77 -12.46
N GLY A 118 3.72 -2.42 -11.92
CA GLY A 118 4.63 -3.37 -11.31
C GLY A 118 5.11 -4.37 -12.35
N LYS A 119 6.31 -4.92 -12.17
CA LYS A 119 6.73 -6.14 -12.86
C LYS A 119 6.70 -7.29 -11.89
#